data_AF-A0A355YC73-F1
#
_entry.id   AF-A0A355YC73-F1
#
_cell.length_a   1.000
_cell.length_b   1.000
_cell.length_c   1.000
_cell.angle_alpha   90.00
_cell.angle_beta   90.00
_cell.angle_gamma   90.00
#
_symmetry.space_group_name_H-M   'P 1'
#
loop_
_entity.id
_entity.type
_entity.pdbx_description
1 polymer ?
#
loop_
_entity_poly.entity_id
_entity_poly.type
_entity_poly.pdbx_seq_one_letter_code
_entity_poly.pdbx_strand_id
1 'polypeptide(L)' 'MKHDFTIEPSLLPALAAFACVARHASFSRAAIELGMSASAASQSVRSLERRLGVRLLHRTT' A
#
# COMPACT_ATOMS: atom_id res chain seq x y z
N MET A 1 -12.38 -19.45 13.81
CA MET A 1 -11.33 -19.28 12.78
C MET A 1 -12.02 -18.89 11.48
N LYS A 2 -11.52 -17.83 10.82
CA LYS A 2 -11.94 -17.25 9.51
C LYS A 2 -13.31 -16.56 9.49
N HIS A 3 -13.38 -15.33 9.99
CA HIS A 3 -14.35 -14.37 9.49
C HIS A 3 -13.87 -13.91 8.11
N ASP A 4 -14.71 -14.09 7.10
CA ASP A 4 -14.80 -13.29 5.88
C ASP A 4 -13.51 -12.58 5.46
N PHE A 5 -12.64 -13.29 4.73
CA PHE A 5 -11.52 -12.66 4.03
C PHE A 5 -12.03 -11.97 2.74
N THR A 6 -13.08 -11.17 2.87
CA THR A 6 -13.62 -10.36 1.80
C THR A 6 -12.76 -9.11 1.71
N ILE A 7 -11.89 -9.07 0.71
CA ILE A 7 -11.14 -7.85 0.40
C ILE A 7 -12.13 -6.84 -0.17
N GLU A 8 -12.38 -5.78 0.59
CA GLU A 8 -13.12 -4.61 0.11
C GLU A 8 -12.53 -4.14 -1.22
N PRO A 9 -13.27 -4.14 -2.35
CA PRO A 9 -12.72 -3.79 -3.67
C PRO A 9 -12.09 -2.39 -3.73
N SER A 10 -12.55 -1.48 -2.87
CA SER A 10 -11.97 -0.15 -2.67
C SER A 10 -10.51 -0.16 -2.17
N LEU A 11 -10.02 -1.29 -1.66
CA LEU A 11 -8.63 -1.48 -1.23
C LEU A 11 -7.70 -1.86 -2.38
N LEU A 12 -8.21 -2.34 -3.51
CA LEU A 12 -7.38 -2.85 -4.61
C LEU A 12 -6.33 -1.84 -5.11
N PRO A 13 -6.64 -0.53 -5.28
CA PRO A 13 -5.62 0.44 -5.67
C PRO A 13 -4.51 0.60 -4.62
N ALA A 14 -4.88 0.56 -3.33
CA ALA A 14 -3.94 0.70 -2.24
C ALA A 14 -3.09 -0.58 -2.03
N LEU A 15 -3.67 -1.75 -2.28
CA LEU A 15 -2.96 -3.03 -2.30
C LEU A 15 -1.96 -3.10 -3.46
N ALA A 16 -2.33 -2.62 -4.64
CA ALA A 16 -1.41 -2.49 -5.77
C ALA A 16 -0.25 -1.54 -5.44
N ALA A 17 -0.55 -0.39 -4.82
CA ALA A 17 0.47 0.55 -4.34
C ALA A 17 1.42 -0.11 -3.34
N PHE A 18 0.88 -0.80 -2.33
CA PHE A 18 1.67 -1.52 -1.34
C PHE A 18 2.55 -2.60 -1.97
N ALA A 19 2.00 -3.47 -2.82
CA ALA A 19 2.76 -4.53 -3.48
C ALA A 19 3.90 -3.97 -4.35
N CYS A 20 3.65 -2.86 -5.05
CA CYS A 20 4.66 -2.18 -5.85
C CYS A 20 5.78 -1.61 -4.97
N VAL A 21 5.44 -0.90 -3.88
CA VAL A 21 6.43 -0.37 -2.93
C VAL A 21 7.25 -1.49 -2.29
N ALA A 22 6.62 -2.60 -1.91
CA ALA A 22 7.30 -3.74 -1.31
C ALA A 22 8.31 -4.39 -2.29
N ARG A 23 7.96 -4.52 -3.58
CA ARG A 23 8.89 -5.01 -4.61
C ARG A 23 10.07 -4.08 -4.84
N HIS A 24 9.82 -2.77 -4.87
CA HIS A 24 10.87 -1.77 -5.17
C HIS A 24 11.70 -1.36 -3.96
N ALA A 25 11.24 -1.65 -2.74
CA ALA A 25 11.72 -1.06 -1.50
C ALA A 25 11.84 0.48 -1.55
N SER A 26 11.00 1.14 -2.37
CA SER A 26 11.09 2.58 -2.65
C SER A 26 9.74 3.14 -3.07
N PHE A 27 9.27 4.16 -2.34
CA PHE A 27 8.05 4.89 -2.70
C PHE A 27 8.19 5.64 -4.02
N SER A 28 9.36 6.22 -4.29
CA SER A 28 9.60 6.97 -5.53
C SER A 28 9.56 6.08 -6.76
N ARG A 29 10.23 4.91 -6.72
CA ARG A 29 10.22 3.96 -7.85
C ARG A 29 8.83 3.37 -8.10
N ALA A 30 8.14 2.98 -7.03
CA ALA A 30 6.78 2.46 -7.13
C ALA A 30 5.79 3.49 -7.70
N ALA A 31 5.94 4.76 -7.31
CA ALA A 31 5.10 5.84 -7.81
C ALA A 31 5.31 6.10 -9.31
N ILE A 32 6.55 6.02 -9.79
CA ILE A 32 6.87 6.10 -11.23
C ILE A 32 6.18 4.96 -11.99
N GLU A 33 6.28 3.71 -11.50
CA GLU A 33 5.62 2.57 -12.15
C GLU A 33 4.09 2.71 -12.18
N LEU A 34 3.50 3.24 -11.10
CA LEU A 34 2.05 3.38 -10.96
C LEU A 34 1.50 4.68 -11.57
N GLY A 35 2.33 5.51 -12.20
CA GLY A 35 1.90 6.78 -12.79
C GLY A 35 1.34 7.78 -11.77
N MET A 36 1.83 7.76 -10.53
CA MET A 36 1.37 8.64 -9.44
C MET A 36 2.54 9.33 -8.75
N SER A 37 2.27 10.27 -7.85
CA SER A 37 3.30 10.91 -7.04
C SER A 37 3.76 10.00 -5.88
N ALA A 38 4.99 10.19 -5.42
CA ALA A 38 5.51 9.46 -4.24
C ALA A 38 4.69 9.73 -2.97
N SER A 39 4.14 10.95 -2.83
CA SER A 39 3.23 11.29 -1.74
C SER A 39 1.89 10.54 -1.85
N ALA A 40 1.33 10.40 -3.04
CA ALA A 40 0.12 9.61 -3.28
C ALA A 40 0.33 8.11 -2.98
N ALA A 41 1.49 7.55 -3.37
CA ALA A 41 1.85 6.17 -3.03
C ALA A 41 1.97 5.98 -1.51
N SER A 42 2.66 6.90 -0.82
CA SER A 42 2.79 6.87 0.65
C SER A 42 1.44 6.99 1.36
N GLN A 43 0.56 7.86 0.90
CA GLN A 43 -0.77 8.05 1.47
C GLN A 43 -1.69 6.85 1.22
N SER A 44 -1.59 6.21 0.06
CA SER A 44 -2.33 4.99 -0.27
C SER A 44 -1.95 3.85 0.67
N VAL A 45 -0.64 3.61 0.88
CA VAL A 45 -0.15 2.61 1.84
C VAL A 45 -0.58 2.95 3.26
N ARG A 46 -0.48 4.21 3.69
CA ARG A 46 -0.89 4.64 5.04
C ARG A 46 -2.40 4.45 5.26
N SER A 47 -3.20 4.67 4.22
CA SER A 47 -4.64 4.43 4.26
C SER A 47 -4.96 2.95 4.40
N LEU A 48 -4.24 2.09 3.67
CA LEU A 48 -4.34 0.65 3.78
C LEU A 48 -3.99 0.15 5.19
N GLU A 49 -2.86 0.59 5.74
CA GLU A 49 -2.43 0.27 7.10
C GLU A 49 -3.51 0.65 8.15
N ARG A 50 -4.09 1.86 8.04
CA ARG A 50 -5.19 2.28 8.93
C ARG A 50 -6.43 1.40 8.81
N ARG A 51 -6.82 1.04 7.57
CA ARG A 51 -8.02 0.22 7.34
C ARG A 51 -7.84 -1.21 7.85
N LEU A 52 -6.62 -1.74 7.74
CA LEU A 52 -6.29 -3.09 8.22
C LEU A 52 -5.92 -3.12 9.71
N GLY A 53 -5.67 -1.97 10.33
CA GLY A 53 -5.25 -1.88 11.73
C GLY A 53 -3.84 -2.44 11.99
N VAL A 54 -3.01 -2.59 10.94
CA VAL A 54 -1.66 -3.17 11.03
C VAL A 54 -0.66 -2.33 10.25
N ARG A 55 0.60 -2.33 10.70
CA ARG A 55 1.71 -1.84 9.89
C ARG A 55 2.12 -2.87 8.87
N LEU A 56 2.26 -2.44 7.61
CA LEU A 56 2.66 -3.30 6.50
C LEU A 56 4.12 -3.08 6.11
N LEU A 57 4.64 -1.86 6.29
CA LEU A 57 6.03 -1.52 5.96
C LEU A 57 6.77 -0.93 7.17
N HIS A 58 7.94 -1.50 7.47
CA HIS A 58 8.91 -0.87 8.36
C HIS A 58 9.72 0.15 7.56
N ARG A 59 9.43 1.44 7.77
CA ARG A 59 10.21 2.53 7.18
C ARG A 59 11.53 2.63 7.94
N THR A 60 12.65 2.37 7.27
CA THR A 60 13.99 2.37 7.91
C THR A 60 14.72 3.71 7.87
N THR A 61 14.16 4.76 7.27
CA THR A 61 14.67 6.15 7.33
C THR A 61 13.57 7.11 6.96
#